data_AF-A0A7C1MV52-F1
#
_entry.id   AF-A0A7C1MV52-F1
#
_cell.length_a   1.000
_cell.length_b   1.000
_cell.length_c   1.000
_cell.angle_alpha   90.00
_cell.angle_beta   90.00
_cell.angle_gamma   90.00
#
_symmetry.space_group_name_H-M   'P 1'
#
loop_
_entity.id
_entity.type
_entity.pdbx_description
1 polymer ?
#
loop_
_entity_poly.entity_id
_entity_poly.type
_entity_poly.pdbx_seq_one_letter_code
_entity_poly.pdbx_strand_id
1 'polypeptide(L)'
;MLTFASVYRTRFYEVTMSTPTNKQTLEAEDALGDSHQATAAQTPMRDDAFAMSDSEKIEHIKSNVYEIMETLGLDLTDDSLAGTPNRVAKMFVNEIFGGLDPQKKPRASTFKNPYQYGEMLVEKNITLYSTCEHHLLPIVGRAHVAYISNGSVVGLSKM
;
A
#
# COMPACT_ATOMS: atom_id res chain seq x y z
N MET A 1 6.96 -14.96 5.59
CA MET A 1 6.31 -14.41 6.81
C MET A 1 7.42 -14.16 7.81
N LEU A 2 7.95 -12.94 7.84
CA LEU A 2 8.99 -12.51 8.78
C LEU A 2 8.41 -11.32 9.54
N THR A 3 8.01 -11.58 10.79
CA THR A 3 7.50 -10.57 11.71
C THR A 3 8.68 -10.10 12.55
N PHE A 4 9.06 -8.83 12.44
CA PHE A 4 10.02 -8.22 13.35
C PHE A 4 9.30 -7.94 14.67
N ALA A 5 9.75 -8.58 15.75
CA ALA A 5 9.29 -8.31 17.10
C ALA A 5 10.02 -7.08 17.66
N SER A 6 9.27 -6.02 18.00
CA SER A 6 9.77 -4.88 18.75
C SER A 6 9.44 -5.09 20.23
N VAL A 7 10.47 -5.18 21.07
CA VAL A 7 10.37 -5.33 22.52
C VAL A 7 10.38 -3.94 23.15
N TYR A 8 9.26 -3.50 23.75
CA TYR A 8 9.29 -2.37 24.67
C TYR A 8 8.45 -2.62 25.93
N ARG A 9 9.06 -2.17 27.03
CA ARG A 9 8.72 -2.34 28.44
C ARG A 9 7.52 -1.49 28.82
N THR A 10 6.43 -2.11 29.28
CA THR A 10 5.23 -1.43 29.78
C THR A 10 5.50 -0.82 31.16
N ARG A 11 5.38 0.51 31.29
CA ARG A 11 5.09 1.18 32.57
C ARG A 11 3.58 1.42 32.62
N PHE A 12 2.93 0.88 33.65
CA PHE A 12 1.52 1.14 33.93
C PHE A 12 1.37 2.56 34.47
N TYR A 13 0.55 3.38 33.79
CA TYR A 13 -0.05 4.58 34.35
C TYR A 13 -1.56 4.34 34.39
N GLU A 14 -2.18 4.48 35.57
CA GLU A 14 -3.64 4.54 35.68
C GLU A 14 -4.13 5.81 34.97
N VAL A 15 -4.87 5.63 33.88
CA VAL A 15 -5.58 6.72 33.20
C VAL A 15 -7.05 6.58 33.51
N THR A 16 -7.57 7.49 34.34
CA THR A 16 -9.00 7.70 34.56
C THR A 16 -9.69 7.99 33.22
N MET A 17 -10.71 7.19 32.88
CA MET A 17 -11.46 7.33 31.63
C MET A 17 -12.33 8.59 31.64
N SER A 18 -11.77 9.71 31.16
CA SER A 18 -12.54 10.80 30.59
C SER A 18 -12.60 10.63 29.07
N THR A 19 -13.77 10.79 28.47
CA THR A 19 -13.97 10.77 27.01
C THR A 19 -13.00 11.76 26.33
N PRO A 20 -12.16 11.33 25.37
CA PRO A 20 -11.21 12.21 24.72
C PRO A 20 -11.92 13.30 23.91
N THR A 21 -11.37 14.51 23.92
CA THR A 21 -11.80 15.60 23.03
C THR A 21 -11.36 15.32 21.59
N ASN A 22 -12.04 15.90 20.59
CA ASN A 22 -11.74 15.69 19.15
C ASN A 22 -10.26 15.92 18.79
N LYS A 23 -9.59 16.84 19.49
CA LYS A 23 -8.16 17.12 19.30
C LYS A 23 -7.26 16.00 19.84
N GLN A 24 -7.62 15.41 20.97
CA GLN A 24 -6.89 14.27 21.55
C GLN A 24 -7.07 12.99 20.72
N THR A 25 -8.21 12.85 20.02
CA THR A 25 -8.44 11.74 19.09
C THR A 25 -7.53 11.86 17.86
N LEU A 26 -7.46 13.04 17.25
CA LEU A 26 -6.58 13.31 16.10
C LEU A 26 -5.10 13.10 16.45
N GLU A 27 -4.65 13.63 17.60
CA GLU A 27 -3.26 13.45 18.06
C GLU A 27 -2.92 11.97 18.33
N ALA A 28 -3.89 11.16 18.75
CA ALA A 28 -3.72 9.72 18.96
C ALA A 28 -3.70 8.93 17.63
N GLU A 29 -4.51 9.33 16.66
CA GLU A 29 -4.53 8.75 15.31
C GLU A 29 -3.20 9.02 14.57
N ASP A 30 -2.71 10.26 14.65
CA ASP A 30 -1.43 10.67 14.08
C ASP A 30 -0.26 9.87 14.70
N ALA A 31 -0.24 9.71 16.04
CA ALA A 31 0.81 8.97 16.74
C ALA A 31 0.86 7.47 16.37
N LEU A 32 -0.30 6.85 16.11
CA LEU A 32 -0.38 5.46 15.64
C LEU A 32 0.15 5.32 14.21
N GLY A 33 -0.22 6.25 13.32
CA GLY A 33 0.30 6.30 11.94
C GLY A 33 1.81 6.52 11.88
N ASP A 34 2.31 7.47 12.68
CA ASP A 34 3.74 7.81 12.77
C ASP A 34 4.60 6.65 13.28
N SER A 35 4.01 5.79 14.11
CA SER A 35 4.69 4.61 14.66
C SER A 35 4.84 3.47 13.63
N HIS A 36 4.24 3.58 12.44
CA HIS A 36 4.33 2.62 11.33
C HIS A 36 4.09 1.16 11.77
N GLN A 37 3.19 0.93 12.73
CA GLN A 37 2.89 -0.41 13.21
C GLN A 37 1.97 -1.11 12.20
N ALA A 38 2.37 -2.29 11.74
CA ALA A 38 1.50 -3.13 10.91
C ALA A 38 0.37 -3.71 11.78
N THR A 39 -0.82 -3.15 11.64
CA THR A 39 -2.00 -3.53 12.46
C THR A 39 -2.83 -4.63 11.83
N ALA A 40 -2.71 -4.85 10.51
CA ALA A 40 -3.48 -5.85 9.77
C ALA A 40 -2.65 -6.56 8.69
N ALA A 41 -2.97 -7.84 8.46
CA ALA A 41 -2.38 -8.65 7.39
C ALA A 41 -3.07 -8.44 6.02
N GLN A 42 -4.24 -7.82 6.01
CA GLN A 42 -5.01 -7.49 4.82
C GLN A 42 -5.21 -5.97 4.77
N THR A 43 -5.14 -5.40 3.58
CA THR A 43 -5.46 -3.97 3.39
C THR A 43 -6.92 -3.74 3.78
N PRO A 44 -7.21 -2.77 4.67
CA PRO A 44 -8.57 -2.51 5.15
C PRO A 44 -9.41 -1.85 4.04
N MET A 45 -10.15 -2.67 3.29
CA MET A 45 -11.04 -2.21 2.22
C MET A 45 -12.49 -2.09 2.70
N ARG A 46 -13.23 -1.12 2.16
CA ARG A 46 -14.68 -1.02 2.35
C ARG A 46 -15.42 -2.15 1.60
N ASP A 47 -16.59 -2.52 2.11
CA ASP A 47 -17.45 -3.53 1.48
C ASP A 47 -17.89 -3.17 0.04
N ASP A 48 -18.01 -1.87 -0.25
CA ASP A 48 -18.44 -1.32 -1.53
C ASP A 48 -17.29 -0.78 -2.40
N ALA A 49 -16.03 -1.13 -2.10
CA ALA A 49 -14.85 -0.55 -2.74
C ALA A 49 -14.79 -0.68 -4.28
N PHE A 50 -15.54 -1.62 -4.85
CA PHE A 50 -15.61 -1.89 -6.29
C PHE A 50 -16.97 -1.60 -6.92
N ALA A 51 -17.87 -0.90 -6.20
CA ALA A 51 -19.18 -0.52 -6.74
C ALA A 51 -19.09 0.54 -7.85
N MET A 52 -18.11 1.45 -7.76
CA MET A 52 -17.82 2.49 -8.74
C MET A 52 -16.82 2.00 -9.77
N SER A 53 -17.07 2.28 -11.05
CA SER A 53 -16.15 1.95 -12.14
C SER A 53 -14.86 2.77 -12.08
N ASP A 54 -13.79 2.27 -12.70
CA ASP A 54 -12.50 2.99 -12.75
C ASP A 54 -12.64 4.37 -13.41
N SER A 55 -13.48 4.52 -14.43
CA SER A 55 -13.73 5.80 -15.09
C SER A 55 -14.40 6.81 -14.16
N GLU A 56 -15.38 6.36 -13.37
CA GLU A 56 -16.04 7.22 -12.38
C GLU A 56 -15.06 7.62 -11.28
N LYS A 57 -14.27 6.66 -10.76
CA LYS A 57 -13.21 6.96 -9.77
C LYS A 57 -12.24 8.02 -10.27
N ILE A 58 -11.81 7.92 -11.53
CA ILE A 58 -10.88 8.88 -12.14
C ILE A 58 -11.49 10.29 -12.18
N GLU A 59 -12.74 10.45 -12.62
CA GLU A 59 -13.37 11.78 -12.66
C GLU A 59 -13.58 12.36 -11.26
N HIS A 60 -14.00 11.54 -10.30
CA HIS A 60 -14.14 11.97 -8.90
C HIS A 60 -12.80 12.41 -8.30
N ILE A 61 -11.74 11.61 -8.43
CA ILE A 61 -10.42 11.93 -7.89
C ILE A 61 -9.82 13.16 -8.59
N LYS A 62 -9.98 13.27 -9.91
CA LYS A 62 -9.51 14.42 -10.70
C LYS A 62 -10.11 15.73 -10.18
N SER A 63 -11.41 15.75 -9.89
CA SER A 63 -12.06 16.92 -9.27
C SER A 63 -11.43 17.24 -7.91
N ASN A 64 -11.23 16.24 -7.05
CA ASN A 64 -10.64 16.46 -5.73
C ASN A 64 -9.19 16.97 -5.80
N VAL A 65 -8.38 16.45 -6.73
CA VAL A 65 -7.00 16.90 -6.92
C VAL A 65 -6.95 18.33 -7.47
N TYR A 66 -7.89 18.69 -8.36
CA TYR A 66 -8.04 20.08 -8.81
C TYR A 66 -8.25 21.02 -7.62
N GLU A 67 -9.21 20.72 -6.75
CA GLU A 67 -9.52 21.51 -5.55
C GLU A 67 -8.32 21.60 -4.60
N ILE A 68 -7.59 20.50 -4.39
CA ILE A 68 -6.36 20.50 -3.58
C ILE A 68 -5.32 21.46 -4.18
N MET A 69 -5.07 21.36 -5.49
CA MET A 69 -4.07 22.19 -6.17
C MET A 69 -4.44 23.68 -6.16
N GLU A 70 -5.71 24.00 -6.42
CA GLU A 70 -6.21 25.37 -6.35
C GLU A 70 -6.13 25.93 -4.92
N THR A 71 -6.49 25.13 -3.91
CA THR A 71 -6.38 25.51 -2.49
C THR A 71 -4.94 25.81 -2.07
N LEU A 72 -3.97 25.09 -2.65
CA LEU A 72 -2.54 25.36 -2.44
C LEU A 72 -2.03 26.61 -3.17
N GLY A 73 -2.88 27.26 -3.99
CA GLY A 73 -2.55 28.45 -4.76
C GLY A 73 -1.80 28.17 -6.06
N LEU A 74 -1.91 26.95 -6.61
CA LEU A 74 -1.29 26.61 -7.90
C LEU A 74 -2.13 27.15 -9.06
N ASP A 75 -1.47 27.74 -10.07
CA ASP A 75 -2.12 28.23 -11.28
C ASP A 75 -2.41 27.08 -12.25
N LEU A 76 -3.66 26.61 -12.29
CA LEU A 76 -4.09 25.54 -13.19
C LEU A 76 -4.39 26.01 -14.61
N THR A 77 -4.19 27.29 -14.93
CA THR A 77 -4.21 27.80 -16.32
C THR A 77 -2.87 27.61 -17.03
N ASP A 78 -1.80 27.33 -16.27
CA ASP A 78 -0.49 26.94 -16.78
C ASP A 78 -0.58 25.60 -17.55
N ASP A 79 0.12 25.53 -18.69
CA ASP A 79 0.06 24.39 -19.60
C ASP A 79 0.65 23.10 -19.00
N SER A 80 1.65 23.22 -18.13
CA SER A 80 2.26 22.10 -17.42
C SER A 80 1.30 21.54 -16.36
N LEU A 81 0.60 22.41 -15.63
CA LEU A 81 -0.24 22.03 -14.49
C LEU A 81 -1.69 21.69 -14.85
N ALA A 82 -2.26 22.24 -15.92
CA ALA A 82 -3.66 22.01 -16.32
C ALA A 82 -4.01 20.51 -16.44
N GLY A 83 -3.06 19.68 -16.86
CA GLY A 83 -3.23 18.23 -16.98
C GLY A 83 -2.98 17.42 -15.71
N THR A 84 -2.40 18.02 -14.66
CA THR A 84 -1.95 17.31 -13.45
C THR A 84 -3.08 16.59 -12.72
N PRO A 85 -4.26 17.19 -12.47
CA PRO A 85 -5.33 16.50 -11.75
C PRO A 85 -5.74 15.17 -12.40
N ASN A 86 -5.82 15.15 -13.73
CA ASN A 86 -6.13 13.94 -14.49
C ASN A 86 -4.98 12.91 -14.43
N ARG A 87 -3.71 13.35 -14.51
CA ARG A 87 -2.55 12.45 -14.39
C ARG A 87 -2.51 11.78 -13.02
N VAL A 88 -2.74 12.53 -11.94
CA VAL A 88 -2.78 11.99 -10.57
C VAL A 88 -3.92 10.99 -10.41
N ALA A 89 -5.12 11.32 -10.89
CA ALA A 89 -6.26 10.41 -10.82
C ALA A 89 -6.02 9.09 -11.56
N LYS A 90 -5.46 9.15 -12.77
CA LYS A 90 -5.08 7.95 -13.54
C LYS A 90 -3.99 7.15 -12.85
N MET A 91 -2.97 7.81 -12.32
CA MET A 91 -1.90 7.15 -11.57
C MET A 91 -2.47 6.36 -10.37
N PHE A 92 -3.38 6.95 -9.60
CA PHE A 92 -4.00 6.28 -8.45
C PHE A 92 -4.83 5.07 -8.88
N VAL A 93 -5.70 5.21 -9.89
CA VAL A 93 -6.66 4.15 -10.24
C VAL A 93 -6.02 3.04 -11.11
N ASN A 94 -5.19 3.42 -12.07
CA ASN A 94 -4.69 2.49 -13.09
C ASN A 94 -3.29 1.96 -12.79
N GLU A 95 -2.51 2.63 -11.94
CA GLU A 95 -1.08 2.35 -11.76
C GLU A 95 -0.79 1.93 -10.31
N ILE A 96 -0.46 2.89 -9.44
CA ILE A 96 0.23 2.62 -8.16
C ILE A 96 -0.65 1.89 -7.13
N PHE A 97 -1.98 1.99 -7.23
CA PHE A 97 -2.92 1.22 -6.40
C PHE A 97 -3.65 0.12 -7.18
N GLY A 98 -3.16 -0.24 -8.38
CA GLY A 98 -3.73 -1.33 -9.16
C GLY A 98 -3.74 -2.67 -8.41
N GLY A 99 -2.82 -2.88 -7.47
CA GLY A 99 -2.78 -4.07 -6.61
C GLY A 99 -3.98 -4.24 -5.66
N LEU A 100 -4.82 -3.21 -5.47
CA LEU A 100 -6.05 -3.31 -4.69
C LEU A 100 -7.13 -4.11 -5.42
N ASP A 101 -7.13 -4.11 -6.76
CA ASP A 101 -8.09 -4.87 -7.56
C ASP A 101 -7.69 -6.36 -7.60
N PRO A 102 -8.49 -7.27 -7.02
CA PRO A 102 -8.20 -8.70 -7.03
C PRO A 102 -8.06 -9.28 -8.45
N GLN A 103 -8.68 -8.66 -9.47
CA GLN A 103 -8.60 -9.10 -10.86
C GLN A 103 -7.22 -8.86 -11.48
N LYS A 104 -6.46 -7.87 -10.98
CA LYS A 104 -5.10 -7.54 -11.43
C LYS A 104 -4.03 -8.44 -10.80
N LYS A 105 -4.42 -9.36 -9.90
CA LYS A 105 -3.50 -10.31 -9.27
C LYS A 105 -2.80 -11.19 -10.32
N PRO A 106 -1.45 -11.30 -10.29
CA PRO A 106 -0.72 -12.12 -11.25
C PRO A 106 -1.09 -13.60 -11.10
N ARG A 107 -1.18 -14.30 -12.24
CA ARG A 107 -1.40 -15.75 -12.26
C ARG A 107 -0.12 -16.47 -11.88
N ALA A 108 -0.19 -17.27 -10.81
CA ALA A 108 0.91 -18.15 -10.40
C ALA A 108 1.14 -19.23 -11.48
N SER A 109 2.40 -19.57 -11.70
CA SER A 109 2.81 -20.69 -12.56
C SER A 109 3.89 -21.49 -11.86
N THR A 110 3.70 -22.80 -11.82
CA THR A 110 4.65 -23.74 -11.21
C THR A 110 5.05 -24.82 -12.19
N PHE A 111 6.28 -25.32 -12.07
CA PHE A 111 6.76 -26.48 -12.80
C PHE A 111 7.12 -27.61 -11.83
N LYS A 112 7.03 -28.87 -12.28
CA LYS A 112 7.44 -30.02 -11.47
C LYS A 112 8.93 -29.89 -11.14
N ASN A 113 9.33 -30.38 -9.96
CA ASN A 113 10.73 -30.49 -9.55
C ASN A 113 11.24 -31.93 -9.79
N PRO A 114 11.53 -32.36 -11.04
CA PRO A 114 11.96 -33.73 -11.30
C PRO A 114 13.32 -34.06 -10.65
N TYR A 115 14.14 -33.04 -10.40
CA TYR A 115 15.46 -33.17 -9.80
C TYR A 115 15.42 -33.24 -8.26
N GLN A 116 14.22 -33.19 -7.66
CA GLN A 116 14.02 -33.22 -6.21
C GLN A 116 14.95 -32.25 -5.45
N TYR A 117 15.16 -31.07 -6.03
CA TYR A 117 15.99 -30.05 -5.41
C TYR A 117 15.39 -29.66 -4.05
N GLY A 118 16.05 -30.08 -2.96
CA GLY A 118 15.60 -29.89 -1.58
C GLY A 118 16.21 -28.67 -0.89
N GLU A 119 17.03 -27.89 -1.60
CA GLU A 119 17.69 -26.72 -1.07
C GLU A 119 16.81 -25.46 -1.19
N MET A 120 17.18 -24.42 -0.44
CA MET A 120 16.52 -23.13 -0.46
C MET A 120 16.75 -22.43 -1.80
N LEU A 121 15.65 -22.02 -2.44
CA LEU A 121 15.65 -21.15 -3.61
C LEU A 121 15.52 -19.71 -3.11
N VAL A 122 16.38 -18.81 -3.60
CA VAL A 122 16.39 -17.41 -3.17
C VAL A 122 16.43 -16.49 -4.39
N GLU A 123 15.38 -15.70 -4.55
CA GLU A 123 15.34 -14.57 -5.46
C GLU A 123 15.68 -13.30 -4.68
N LYS A 124 16.70 -12.55 -5.11
CA LYS A 124 17.21 -11.38 -4.39
C LYS A 124 17.10 -10.12 -5.25
N ASN A 125 17.04 -8.98 -4.57
CA ASN A 125 17.10 -7.66 -5.19
C ASN A 125 15.88 -7.36 -6.08
N ILE A 126 14.73 -7.97 -5.78
CA ILE A 126 13.46 -7.64 -6.43
C ILE A 126 13.15 -6.18 -6.13
N THR A 127 13.04 -5.36 -7.16
CA THR A 127 12.69 -3.94 -7.01
C THR A 127 11.26 -3.84 -6.51
N LEU A 128 11.08 -3.15 -5.37
CA LEU A 128 9.78 -2.90 -4.78
C LEU A 128 9.47 -1.41 -4.81
N TYR A 129 8.35 -1.07 -5.45
CA TYR A 129 7.72 0.23 -5.36
C TYR A 129 6.39 0.04 -4.64
N SER A 130 6.14 0.86 -3.62
CA SER A 130 4.88 0.90 -2.88
C SER A 130 4.59 2.34 -2.46
N THR A 131 3.53 2.54 -1.69
CA THR A 131 3.09 3.84 -1.20
C THR A 131 2.71 3.68 0.27
N CYS A 132 3.24 4.53 1.14
CA CYS A 132 2.88 4.52 2.56
C CYS A 132 1.44 5.00 2.74
N GLU A 133 0.59 4.22 3.39
CA GLU A 133 -0.82 4.54 3.60
C GLU A 133 -1.07 5.76 4.50
N HIS A 134 -0.12 6.12 5.37
CA HIS A 134 -0.26 7.27 6.27
C HIS A 134 -0.08 8.62 5.56
N HIS A 135 0.80 8.66 4.55
CA HIS A 135 1.21 9.92 3.91
C HIS A 135 1.03 9.93 2.39
N LEU A 136 0.68 8.79 1.81
CA LEU A 136 0.64 8.56 0.36
C LEU A 136 1.96 8.86 -0.36
N LEU A 137 3.08 8.76 0.36
CA LEU A 137 4.43 8.97 -0.19
C LEU A 137 5.05 7.66 -0.68
N PRO A 138 5.93 7.70 -1.70
CA PRO A 138 6.57 6.51 -2.25
C PRO A 138 7.44 5.77 -1.22
N ILE A 139 7.31 4.44 -1.22
CA ILE A 139 8.24 3.51 -0.59
C ILE A 139 9.04 2.84 -1.70
N VAL A 140 10.36 3.00 -1.68
CA VAL A 140 11.27 2.38 -2.65
C VAL A 140 12.22 1.46 -1.89
N GLY A 141 12.27 0.19 -2.30
CA GLY A 141 13.06 -0.80 -1.59
C GLY A 141 13.43 -2.02 -2.41
N ARG A 142 14.01 -3.00 -1.73
CA ARG A 142 14.32 -4.32 -2.28
C ARG A 142 13.64 -5.39 -1.45
N ALA A 143 13.00 -6.34 -2.13
CA ALA A 143 12.52 -7.57 -1.53
C ALA A 143 13.48 -8.73 -1.84
N HIS A 144 13.55 -9.65 -0.90
CA HIS A 144 14.25 -10.92 -1.05
C HIS A 144 13.28 -12.02 -0.66
N VAL A 145 13.03 -12.96 -1.57
CA VAL A 145 12.08 -14.05 -1.35
C VAL A 145 12.86 -15.35 -1.35
N ALA A 146 12.68 -16.13 -0.29
CA ALA A 146 13.29 -17.44 -0.13
C ALA A 146 12.24 -18.49 0.22
N TYR A 147 12.33 -19.67 -0.39
CA TYR A 147 11.47 -20.80 -0.07
C TYR A 147 12.16 -22.14 -0.38
N ILE A 148 11.67 -23.22 0.23
CA ILE A 148 12.07 -24.58 -0.09
C ILE A 148 10.93 -25.22 -0.87
N SER A 149 11.24 -25.78 -2.03
CA SER A 149 10.23 -26.38 -2.91
C SER A 149 9.64 -27.67 -2.30
N ASN A 150 8.35 -27.93 -2.54
CA ASN A 150 7.70 -29.19 -2.19
C ASN A 150 7.02 -29.79 -3.42
N GLY A 151 7.78 -30.55 -4.22
CA GLY A 151 7.31 -31.19 -5.45
C GLY A 151 7.18 -30.27 -6.68
N SER A 152 7.00 -28.96 -6.47
CA SER A 152 6.95 -27.96 -7.55
C SER A 152 7.72 -26.68 -7.21
N VAL A 153 8.19 -26.01 -8.25
CA VAL A 153 8.95 -24.75 -8.19
C VAL A 153 8.13 -23.64 -8.84
N VAL A 154 8.10 -22.48 -8.22
CA VAL A 154 7.45 -21.26 -8.74
C VAL A 154 8.32 -20.66 -9.85
N GLY A 155 7.70 -20.25 -10.95
CA GLY A 155 8.40 -19.50 -12.00
C GLY A 155 8.95 -18.19 -11.45
N LEU A 156 10.24 -17.90 -11.68
CA LEU A 156 10.92 -16.73 -11.12
C LEU A 156 10.19 -15.41 -11.43
N SER A 157 9.59 -15.27 -12.61
CA SER A 157 8.82 -14.09 -13.00
C SER A 157 7.48 -13.91 -12.26
N LYS A 158 7.12 -14.82 -11.36
CA LYS A 158 5.90 -14.78 -10.53
C LYS A 158 6.18 -14.49 -9.06
N MET A 159 7.46 -14.34 -8.70
CA MET A 159 7.91 -14.00 -7.33
C MET A 159 7.92 -12.50 -7.10
#